data_AF-A0A1E3VK38-F1
#
_entry.id   AF-A0A1E3VK38-F1
#
_cell.length_a   1.000
_cell.length_b   1.000
_cell.length_c   1.000
_cell.angle_alpha   90.00
_cell.angle_beta   90.00
_cell.angle_gamma   90.00
#
_symmetry.space_group_name_H-M   'P 1'
#
loop_
_entity.id
_entity.type
_entity.pdbx_description
1 polymer ?
#
loop_
_entity_poly.entity_id
_entity_poly.type
_entity_poly.pdbx_seq_one_letter_code
_entity_poly.pdbx_strand_id
1 'polypeptide(L)'
;MKHSERFLLDEFQNPLLVAAAYNSGEQRIYQHGGIPPFQETVGYVAKVVNYQLGLPMPSAKGKARPAAASQAVSDASGSGDAGAIAVKKTGKFVGGVMHF
;
A
#
# COMPACT_ATOMS: atom_id res chain seq x y z
N MET A 1 -25.27 3.26 -14.04
CA MET A 1 -25.50 4.27 -12.98
C MET A 1 -24.18 5.01 -12.81
N LYS A 2 -24.17 6.34 -12.97
CA LYS A 2 -22.96 7.16 -12.77
C LYS A 2 -23.00 7.64 -11.33
N HIS A 3 -22.23 7.02 -10.43
CA HIS A 3 -22.09 7.53 -9.08
C HIS A 3 -21.38 8.88 -9.13
N SER A 4 -22.03 9.92 -8.62
CA SER A 4 -21.47 11.25 -8.54
C SER A 4 -20.42 11.30 -7.43
N GLU A 5 -19.38 12.10 -7.60
CA GLU A 5 -18.25 12.25 -6.66
C GLU A 5 -18.68 12.49 -5.20
N ARG A 6 -19.86 13.10 -5.01
CA ARG A 6 -20.50 13.31 -3.70
C ARG A 6 -20.88 12.01 -2.98
N PHE A 7 -21.34 11.00 -3.72
CA PHE A 7 -21.68 9.69 -3.15
C PHE A 7 -20.44 8.96 -2.60
N LEU A 8 -19.31 9.06 -3.30
CA LEU A 8 -18.06 8.42 -2.85
C LEU A 8 -17.53 9.04 -1.55
N LEU A 9 -17.67 10.36 -1.40
CA LEU A 9 -17.27 11.08 -0.19
C LEU A 9 -18.06 10.61 1.04
N ASP A 10 -19.38 10.48 0.90
CA ASP A 10 -20.26 10.02 1.98
C ASP A 10 -20.04 8.54 2.31
N GLU A 11 -19.80 7.70 1.30
CA GLU A 11 -19.60 6.26 1.46
C GLU A 11 -18.26 5.94 2.14
N PHE A 12 -17.16 6.45 1.58
CA PHE A 12 -15.84 6.01 2.02
C PHE A 12 -15.29 6.83 3.19
N GLN A 13 -15.71 8.09 3.36
CA GLN A 13 -15.22 9.03 4.38
C GLN A 13 -13.69 9.12 4.50
N ASN A 14 -12.97 8.63 3.49
CA ASN A 14 -11.53 8.52 3.44
C ASN A 14 -11.08 9.08 2.08
N PRO A 15 -10.37 10.20 2.04
CA PRO A 15 -10.02 10.88 0.80
C PRO A 15 -9.14 10.00 -0.12
N LEU A 16 -8.39 9.04 0.43
CA LEU A 16 -7.58 8.12 -0.37
C LEU A 16 -8.44 7.07 -1.08
N LEU A 17 -9.45 6.54 -0.40
CA LEU A 17 -10.39 5.60 -1.00
C LEU A 17 -11.30 6.27 -2.03
N VAL A 18 -11.67 7.54 -1.80
CA VAL A 18 -12.40 8.36 -2.78
C VAL A 18 -11.55 8.59 -4.03
N ALA A 19 -10.28 8.97 -3.87
CA ALA A 19 -9.37 9.14 -5.00
C ALA A 19 -9.14 7.82 -5.77
N ALA A 20 -9.04 6.69 -5.06
CA ALA A 20 -8.93 5.38 -5.69
C ALA A 20 -10.21 5.01 -6.45
N ALA A 21 -11.38 5.18 -5.82
CA ALA A 21 -12.68 4.88 -6.41
C ALA A 21 -12.98 5.76 -7.64
N TYR A 22 -12.52 7.01 -7.63
CA TYR A 22 -12.61 7.88 -8.79
C TYR A 22 -11.82 7.34 -9.99
N ASN A 23 -10.64 6.77 -9.76
CA ASN A 23 -9.82 6.20 -10.84
C ASN A 23 -10.28 4.80 -11.28
N SER A 24 -10.60 3.90 -10.33
CA SER A 24 -10.84 2.48 -10.61
C SER A 24 -12.30 2.03 -10.51
N GLY A 25 -13.20 2.93 -10.09
CA GLY A 25 -14.55 2.59 -9.66
C GLY A 25 -14.62 1.99 -8.26
N GLU A 26 -15.70 2.27 -7.54
CA GLU A 26 -15.98 1.77 -6.17
C GLU A 26 -16.01 0.24 -6.08
N GLN A 27 -16.47 -0.44 -7.13
CA GLN A 27 -16.57 -1.91 -7.16
C GLN A 27 -15.21 -2.58 -6.94
N ARG A 28 -14.12 -1.96 -7.43
CA ARG A 28 -12.76 -2.44 -7.21
C ARG A 28 -12.30 -2.22 -5.78
N ILE A 29 -12.78 -1.16 -5.12
CA ILE A 29 -12.47 -0.92 -3.70
C ILE A 29 -13.06 -2.04 -2.84
N TYR A 30 -14.32 -2.40 -3.10
CA TYR A 30 -14.98 -3.51 -2.39
C TYR A 30 -14.30 -4.86 -2.64
N GLN A 31 -13.96 -5.16 -3.91
CA GLN A 31 -13.30 -6.42 -4.27
C GLN A 31 -11.93 -6.59 -3.60
N HIS A 32 -11.18 -5.50 -3.44
CA HIS A 32 -9.83 -5.53 -2.87
C HIS A 32 -9.78 -5.13 -1.39
N GLY A 33 -10.90 -4.72 -0.78
CA GLY A 33 -10.95 -4.25 0.60
C GLY A 33 -10.16 -2.95 0.84
N GLY A 34 -10.00 -2.11 -0.18
CA GLY A 34 -9.16 -0.91 -0.11
C GLY A 34 -8.67 -0.45 -1.48
N ILE A 35 -7.50 0.21 -1.52
CA ILE A 35 -6.92 0.67 -2.80
C ILE A 35 -6.47 -0.55 -3.61
N PRO A 36 -7.00 -0.74 -4.84
CA PRO A 36 -6.65 -1.90 -5.66
C PRO A 36 -5.18 -1.83 -6.12
N PRO A 37 -4.50 -2.97 -6.27
CA PRO A 37 -3.07 -3.03 -6.65
C PRO A 37 -2.83 -2.77 -8.14
N PHE A 38 -3.60 -1.86 -8.74
CA PHE A 38 -3.40 -1.42 -10.12
C PHE A 38 -2.40 -0.28 -10.12
N GLN A 39 -1.35 -0.39 -10.96
CA GLN A 39 -0.29 0.61 -11.06
C GLN A 39 -0.86 2.02 -11.32
N GLU A 40 -1.89 2.10 -12.16
CA GLU A 40 -2.59 3.35 -12.44
C GLU A 40 -3.24 3.96 -11.19
N THR A 41 -3.99 3.15 -10.43
CA THR A 41 -4.72 3.61 -9.25
C THR A 41 -3.77 4.03 -8.13
N VAL A 42 -2.76 3.22 -7.84
CA VAL A 42 -1.73 3.57 -6.84
C VAL A 42 -1.01 4.85 -7.25
N GLY A 43 -0.65 4.97 -8.53
CA GLY A 43 -0.02 6.18 -9.07
C GLY A 43 -0.94 7.41 -8.96
N TYR A 44 -2.22 7.26 -9.24
CA TYR A 44 -3.20 8.35 -9.12
C TYR A 44 -3.36 8.80 -7.67
N VAL A 45 -3.52 7.88 -6.71
CA VAL A 45 -3.62 8.24 -5.29
C VAL A 45 -2.34 8.94 -4.81
N ALA A 46 -1.16 8.46 -5.20
CA ALA A 46 0.10 9.10 -4.86
C ALA A 46 0.20 10.54 -5.41
N LYS A 47 -0.30 10.78 -6.63
CA LYS A 47 -0.41 12.13 -7.20
C LYS A 47 -1.30 13.03 -6.34
N VAL A 48 -2.50 12.57 -5.98
CA VAL A 48 -3.45 13.34 -5.15
C VAL A 48 -2.83 13.69 -3.80
N VAL A 49 -2.16 12.75 -3.15
CA VAL A 49 -1.47 13.00 -1.87
C VAL A 49 -0.36 14.04 -2.03
N ASN A 50 0.47 13.92 -3.06
CA ASN A 50 1.54 14.89 -3.31
C ASN A 50 0.99 16.30 -3.56
N TYR A 51 -0.11 16.42 -4.31
CA TYR A 51 -0.78 17.71 -4.51
C TYR A 51 -1.28 18.31 -3.20
N GLN A 52 -1.89 17.50 -2.32
CA GLN A 52 -2.38 17.98 -1.01
C GLN A 52 -1.25 18.42 -0.08
N LEU A 53 -0.10 17.76 -0.15
CA LEU A 53 1.09 18.08 0.67
C LEU A 53 1.97 19.17 0.05
N GLY A 54 1.65 19.68 -1.14
CA GLY A 54 2.50 20.64 -1.86
C GLY A 54 3.84 20.06 -2.28
N LEU A 55 3.93 18.73 -2.41
CA LEU A 55 5.15 18.03 -2.80
C LEU A 55 5.33 18.04 -4.32
N PRO A 56 6.59 17.98 -4.81
CA PRO A 56 6.83 17.85 -6.24
C PRO A 56 6.15 16.59 -6.79
N MET A 57 5.55 16.74 -7.97
CA MET A 57 4.91 15.62 -8.64
C MET A 57 5.95 14.58 -9.04
N PRO A 58 5.65 13.28 -8.88
CA PRO A 58 6.56 12.24 -9.33
C PRO A 58 6.71 12.36 -10.84
N SER A 59 7.85 12.90 -11.27
CA SER A 59 8.25 12.94 -12.67
C SER A 59 8.27 11.51 -13.19
N ALA A 60 7.67 11.26 -14.35
CA ALA A 60 7.61 9.94 -15.00
C ALA A 60 8.99 9.40 -15.47
N LYS A 61 10.09 9.82 -14.84
CA LYS A 61 11.45 9.47 -15.20
C LYS A 61 11.99 8.40 -14.25
N GLY A 62 11.68 7.14 -14.55
CA GLY A 62 12.36 6.02 -13.87
C GLY A 62 11.72 4.65 -13.98
N LYS A 63 11.88 4.02 -15.16
CA LYS A 63 11.96 2.56 -15.40
C LYS A 63 10.68 1.74 -15.27
N ALA A 64 10.28 1.18 -16.42
CA ALA A 64 9.56 -0.08 -16.51
C ALA A 64 10.12 -1.08 -15.48
N ARG A 65 9.29 -1.45 -14.51
CA ARG A 65 9.53 -2.62 -13.67
C ARG A 65 9.01 -3.82 -14.47
N PRO A 66 9.82 -4.86 -14.73
CA PRO A 66 9.33 -6.03 -15.44
C PRO A 66 8.20 -6.68 -14.63
N ALA A 67 7.18 -7.13 -15.35
CA ALA A 67 6.10 -7.95 -14.80
C ALA A 67 6.68 -9.25 -14.23
N ALA A 68 6.72 -9.34 -12.91
CA ALA A 68 6.88 -10.57 -12.12
C ALA A 68 6.22 -10.28 -10.76
N ALA A 69 5.26 -11.03 -10.23
CA ALA A 69 4.98 -12.45 -10.42
C ALA A 69 3.47 -12.71 -10.38
N SER A 70 2.97 -13.35 -11.44
CA SER A 70 2.03 -14.45 -11.25
C SER A 70 2.89 -15.71 -11.07
N GLN A 71 2.42 -16.63 -10.23
CA GLN A 71 2.99 -17.93 -9.88
C GLN A 71 3.89 -17.99 -8.62
N ALA A 72 3.23 -18.29 -7.50
CA ALA A 72 3.68 -19.33 -6.57
C ALA A 72 2.46 -19.79 -5.75
N VAL A 73 1.55 -20.53 -6.37
CA VAL A 73 0.74 -21.51 -5.63
C VAL A 73 1.46 -22.84 -5.79
N SER A 74 2.21 -23.20 -4.76
CA SER A 74 2.67 -24.57 -4.54
C SER A 74 2.66 -24.76 -3.04
N ASP A 75 1.83 -25.72 -2.63
CA ASP A 75 1.67 -26.20 -1.27
C ASP A 75 3.02 -26.37 -0.56
N ALA A 76 3.17 -25.69 0.57
CA ALA A 76 4.08 -26.07 1.62
C ALA A 76 3.51 -25.59 2.96
N SER A 77 2.83 -26.52 3.63
CA SER A 77 2.67 -26.48 5.08
C SER A 77 4.05 -26.39 5.73
N GLY A 78 4.28 -25.40 6.60
CA GLY A 78 5.42 -25.43 7.51
C GLY A 78 6.05 -24.08 7.85
N SER A 79 5.92 -23.72 9.12
CA SER A 79 6.81 -22.85 9.90
C SER A 79 6.74 -21.34 9.65
N GLY A 80 6.18 -20.64 10.63
CA GLY A 80 6.26 -19.20 10.74
C GLY A 80 7.69 -18.72 11.00
N ASP A 81 8.02 -17.60 10.36
CA ASP A 81 8.98 -16.64 10.90
C ASP A 81 8.57 -15.26 10.36
N ALA A 82 7.83 -14.54 11.20
CA ALA A 82 7.43 -13.17 10.94
C ALA A 82 8.63 -12.25 11.21
N GLY A 83 9.02 -11.52 10.16
CA GLY A 83 10.08 -10.50 10.10
C GLY A 83 10.61 -9.97 11.43
N ALA A 84 11.79 -10.44 11.81
CA ALA A 84 12.60 -9.82 12.86
C ALA A 84 13.23 -8.50 12.36
N ILE A 85 12.87 -7.40 13.03
CA ILE A 85 13.55 -6.10 12.90
C ILE A 85 14.96 -6.25 13.49
N ALA A 86 15.98 -6.14 12.64
CA ALA A 86 17.38 -6.12 13.09
C ALA A 86 17.69 -4.78 13.78
N VAL A 87 17.66 -4.76 15.13
CA VAL A 87 18.23 -3.67 15.91
C VAL A 87 19.71 -3.92 16.16
N LYS A 88 20.54 -2.95 15.76
CA LYS A 88 22.00 -2.94 15.86
C LYS A 88 22.48 -3.03 17.33
N LYS A 89 23.42 -3.96 17.50
CA LYS A 89 23.98 -4.58 18.71
C LYS A 89 24.92 -3.66 19.52
N THR A 90 24.55 -3.28 20.74
CA THR A 90 25.49 -3.02 21.86
C THR A 90 24.81 -3.34 23.20
N GLY A 91 25.16 -4.48 23.79
CA GLY A 91 24.64 -4.93 25.09
C GLY A 91 24.85 -6.44 25.22
N LYS A 92 25.80 -6.85 26.06
CA LYS A 92 26.11 -8.26 26.30
C LYS A 92 25.18 -8.78 27.40
N PHE A 93 24.26 -9.65 27.03
CA PHE A 93 23.30 -10.25 27.97
C PHE A 93 23.95 -11.42 28.72
N VAL A 94 23.84 -11.43 30.05
CA VAL A 94 24.17 -12.60 30.89
C VAL A 94 23.02 -12.77 31.88
N GLY A 95 22.37 -13.93 31.86
CA GLY A 95 21.42 -14.33 32.92
C GLY A 95 20.13 -13.51 33.04
N GLY A 96 19.66 -12.84 31.98
CA GLY A 96 18.31 -12.26 31.93
C GLY A 96 18.15 -10.81 32.38
N VAL A 97 19.23 -10.08 32.70
CA VAL A 97 19.17 -8.63 32.95
C VAL A 97 20.15 -7.91 32.03
N MET A 98 19.66 -6.84 31.39
CA MET A 98 20.44 -6.01 30.48
C MET A 98 21.15 -4.92 31.29
N HIS A 99 22.47 -5.02 31.41
CA HIS A 99 23.30 -3.96 31.99
C HIS A 99 23.63 -2.91 30.92
N PHE A 100 23.46 -1.63 31.26
CA PHE A 100 23.83 -0.46 30.46
C PHE A 100 25.23 0.04 30.78
#